data_AF-A0A455BHT7-F1
#
_entry.id   AF-A0A455BHT7-F1
#
_cell.length_a   1.000
_cell.length_b   1.000
_cell.length_c   1.000
_cell.angle_alpha   90.00
_cell.angle_beta   90.00
_cell.angle_gamma   90.00
#
_symmetry.space_group_name_H-M   'P 1'
#
loop_
_entity.id
_entity.type
_entity.pdbx_description
1 polymer ?
#
loop_
_entity_poly.entity_id
_entity_poly.type
_entity_poly.pdbx_seq_one_letter_code
_entity_poly.pdbx_strand_id
1 'polypeptide(L)'
;MVDFQPRPSGCECLIYLWLFSLVCEELRQLFYDPDEGGLMKMALLYFSDFWNKLDICAILLFVAGLTCRLIPSLLYRGRIILSLDFIMFCLRLMHIFTISKTLGPKIIIVKRMMKDVFFFLFLLAVWVVSFGVAKQAILIHNERRVEWIFRGVVYHSYLTIFGQIPAYIDGVNFNLDQCSPNGTDPYKPKCPEVDATRREPAFPEWLTVVLLCLYLLFTNILLLNLLIAMFNYTFQQVQECTDQIWKFQRHDLIEEYQGRPPAPPPFILLNHLHLFIKRVILKIPTKRHKQLKNKLEKNEEAALLSWEIYLKENYLQDQQIQQKQRPQQKIQDINDKVDTMVDLLEMAHLKQSGSMEQRLASLEEQMAQTTRALHWIVKALRDNGFGSEEGVPTLAPQKASVGRDPELDGGLKVEDPGDAYHVDARHLLYPSCPAQRFPVPNEKVPWETEFLIYNPPFYTADRKNKGLVDPVGDALEPLSRISYNAVDGRLDRRSFHGVYAVQDGLPL
;
A
#
# COMPACT_ATOMS: atom_id res chain seq x y z
N MET A 1 42.19 -6.32 -27.17
CA MET A 1 42.82 -7.58 -27.62
C MET A 1 44.24 -7.42 -28.17
N VAL A 2 44.66 -6.22 -28.60
CA VAL A 2 45.96 -6.03 -29.27
C VAL A 2 47.16 -6.11 -28.31
N ASP A 3 47.01 -5.75 -27.03
CA ASP A 3 48.14 -5.65 -26.09
C ASP A 3 47.87 -6.40 -24.77
N PHE A 4 47.73 -7.73 -24.83
CA PHE A 4 47.57 -8.58 -23.64
C PHE A 4 48.86 -9.34 -23.38
N GLN A 5 49.80 -8.69 -22.70
CA GLN A 5 51.13 -9.22 -22.40
C GLN A 5 51.20 -9.77 -20.96
N PRO A 6 52.13 -10.70 -20.68
CA PRO A 6 52.33 -11.23 -19.32
C PRO A 6 52.82 -10.16 -18.33
N ARG A 7 53.46 -9.09 -18.81
CA ARG A 7 53.73 -7.90 -18.01
C ARG A 7 52.70 -6.83 -18.33
N PRO A 8 52.16 -6.12 -17.33
CA PRO A 8 51.15 -5.11 -17.56
C PRO A 8 51.73 -3.96 -18.39
N SER A 9 51.08 -3.61 -19.49
CA SER A 9 51.48 -2.45 -20.28
C SER A 9 50.96 -1.15 -19.65
N GLY A 10 51.50 0.00 -20.06
CA GLY A 10 51.05 1.31 -19.55
C GLY A 10 49.55 1.54 -19.79
N CYS A 11 49.03 1.07 -20.93
CA CYS A 11 47.61 1.14 -21.26
C CYS A 11 46.75 0.30 -20.30
N GLU A 12 47.24 -0.87 -19.88
CA GLU A 12 46.53 -1.73 -18.94
C GLU A 12 46.52 -1.14 -17.53
N CYS A 13 47.62 -0.51 -17.12
CA CYS A 13 47.69 0.22 -15.87
C CYS A 13 46.66 1.38 -15.84
N LEU A 14 46.47 2.08 -16.96
CA LEU A 14 45.45 3.12 -17.09
C LEU A 14 44.04 2.56 -16.92
N ILE A 15 43.75 1.40 -17.53
CA ILE A 15 42.45 0.72 -17.38
C ILE A 15 42.23 0.30 -15.91
N TYR A 16 43.26 -0.21 -15.23
CA TYR A 16 43.16 -0.56 -13.81
C TYR A 16 42.89 0.66 -12.93
N LEU A 17 43.57 1.77 -13.19
CA LEU A 17 43.35 3.02 -12.47
C LEU A 17 41.92 3.54 -12.72
N TRP A 18 41.41 3.43 -13.94
CA TRP A 18 40.04 3.82 -14.25
C TRP A 18 39.02 2.92 -13.54
N LEU A 19 39.15 1.59 -13.64
CA LEU A 19 38.24 0.66 -12.95
C LEU A 19 38.32 0.82 -11.43
N PHE A 20 39.51 1.02 -10.88
CA PHE A 20 39.69 1.34 -9.46
C PHE A 20 38.96 2.62 -9.07
N SER A 21 39.00 3.66 -9.91
CA SER A 21 38.22 4.89 -9.66
C SER A 21 36.71 4.66 -9.64
N LEU A 22 36.19 3.72 -10.45
CA LEU A 22 34.78 3.33 -10.42
C LEU A 22 34.44 2.55 -9.14
N VAL A 23 35.32 1.64 -8.70
CA VAL A 23 35.14 0.93 -7.42
C VAL A 23 35.12 1.90 -6.24
N CYS A 24 36.00 2.90 -6.24
CA CYS A 24 36.00 3.94 -5.21
C CYS A 24 34.71 4.76 -5.19
N GLU A 25 34.08 5.02 -6.35
CA GLU A 25 32.78 5.66 -6.41
C GLU A 25 31.67 4.81 -5.79
N GLU A 26 31.59 3.52 -6.15
CA GLU A 26 30.61 2.60 -5.56
C GLU A 26 30.79 2.48 -4.05
N LEU A 27 32.05 2.40 -3.60
CA LEU A 27 32.38 2.35 -2.19
C LEU A 27 31.97 3.63 -1.46
N ARG A 28 32.18 4.80 -2.08
CA ARG A 28 31.69 6.08 -1.54
C ARG A 28 30.17 6.07 -1.42
N GLN A 29 29.46 5.60 -2.45
CA GLN A 29 28.00 5.55 -2.46
C GLN A 29 27.46 4.67 -1.33
N LEU A 30 28.09 3.52 -1.07
CA LEU A 30 27.75 2.65 0.06
C LEU A 30 27.96 3.34 1.43
N PHE A 31 29.01 4.15 1.56
CA PHE A 31 29.32 4.88 2.80
C PHE A 31 28.67 6.26 2.91
N TYR A 32 27.97 6.73 1.87
CA TYR A 32 27.27 8.00 1.89
C TYR A 32 25.93 7.81 2.59
N ASP A 33 25.94 7.86 3.92
CA ASP A 33 24.74 7.80 4.75
C ASP A 33 24.18 9.22 4.96
N PRO A 34 22.99 9.54 4.40
CA PRO A 34 22.39 10.86 4.56
C PRO A 34 21.66 11.05 5.89
N ASP A 35 21.31 9.98 6.64
CA ASP A 35 20.30 10.05 7.71
C ASP A 35 20.72 9.44 9.06
N GLU A 36 22.02 9.28 9.34
CA GLU A 36 22.54 8.64 10.57
C GLU A 36 21.88 7.26 10.84
N GLY A 37 21.39 6.64 9.77
CA GLY A 37 20.42 5.56 9.79
C GLY A 37 21.07 4.19 9.83
N GLY A 38 22.20 4.03 10.51
CA GLY A 38 22.91 2.75 10.69
C GLY A 38 23.39 2.08 9.40
N LEU A 39 24.70 1.77 9.34
CA LEU A 39 25.34 1.17 8.15
C LEU A 39 24.64 -0.10 7.62
N MET A 40 24.06 -0.91 8.50
CA MET A 40 23.39 -2.16 8.10
C MET A 40 22.12 -1.92 7.28
N LYS A 41 21.30 -0.91 7.64
CA LYS A 41 20.05 -0.62 6.91
C LYS A 41 20.36 -0.09 5.52
N MET A 42 21.39 0.75 5.39
CA MET A 42 21.82 1.27 4.09
C MET A 42 22.44 0.19 3.22
N ALA A 43 23.26 -0.70 3.77
CA ALA A 43 23.75 -1.85 3.05
C ALA A 43 22.59 -2.73 2.55
N LEU A 44 21.59 -3.02 3.38
CA LEU A 44 20.40 -3.79 2.97
C LEU A 44 19.63 -3.12 1.82
N LEU A 45 19.48 -1.79 1.85
CA LEU A 45 18.84 -1.05 0.75
C LEU A 45 19.67 -1.13 -0.53
N TYR A 46 20.98 -0.89 -0.45
CA TYR A 46 21.90 -0.98 -1.59
C TYR A 46 21.89 -2.38 -2.22
N PHE A 47 21.94 -3.43 -1.39
CA PHE A 47 21.84 -4.82 -1.83
C PHE A 47 20.43 -5.23 -2.26
N SER A 48 19.39 -4.42 -2.10
CA SER A 48 18.06 -4.71 -2.66
C SER A 48 18.03 -4.44 -4.16
N ASP A 49 18.74 -3.40 -4.60
CA ASP A 49 18.72 -2.93 -5.98
C ASP A 49 19.41 -3.89 -6.95
N PHE A 50 18.72 -4.17 -8.05
CA PHE A 50 19.20 -5.09 -9.08
C PHE A 50 20.49 -4.61 -9.76
N TRP A 51 20.60 -3.31 -10.04
CA TRP A 51 21.77 -2.73 -10.70
C TRP A 51 23.00 -2.76 -9.80
N ASN A 52 22.83 -2.45 -8.51
CA ASN A 52 23.91 -2.53 -7.53
C ASN A 52 24.43 -3.97 -7.37
N LYS A 53 23.54 -4.98 -7.38
CA LYS A 53 23.95 -6.40 -7.41
C LYS A 53 24.80 -6.73 -8.64
N LEU A 54 24.43 -6.23 -9.82
CA LEU A 54 25.21 -6.42 -11.04
C LEU A 54 26.57 -5.74 -10.96
N ASP A 55 26.64 -4.53 -10.41
CA ASP A 55 27.89 -3.78 -10.24
C ASP A 55 28.83 -4.48 -9.24
N ILE A 56 28.31 -4.99 -8.12
CA ILE A 56 29.10 -5.81 -7.18
C ILE A 56 29.60 -7.09 -7.86
N CYS A 57 28.77 -7.77 -8.64
CA CYS A 57 29.15 -8.96 -9.38
C CYS A 57 30.29 -8.67 -10.38
N ALA A 58 30.18 -7.57 -11.13
CA ALA A 58 31.23 -7.12 -12.05
C ALA A 58 32.54 -6.81 -11.29
N ILE A 59 32.47 -6.09 -10.16
CA ILE A 59 33.67 -5.79 -9.37
C ILE A 59 34.34 -7.08 -8.84
N LEU A 60 33.55 -8.06 -8.37
CA LEU A 60 34.07 -9.34 -7.91
C LEU A 60 34.73 -10.14 -9.05
N LEU A 61 34.10 -10.18 -10.23
CA LEU A 61 34.65 -10.82 -11.42
C LEU A 61 35.94 -10.13 -11.89
N PHE A 62 36.00 -8.80 -11.83
CA PHE A 62 37.19 -8.03 -12.15
C PHE A 62 38.36 -8.36 -11.20
N VAL A 63 38.12 -8.40 -9.88
CA VAL A 63 39.15 -8.78 -8.89
C VAL A 63 39.61 -10.22 -9.12
N ALA A 64 38.70 -11.15 -9.38
CA ALA A 64 39.03 -12.54 -9.71
C ALA A 64 39.83 -12.64 -11.03
N GLY A 65 39.47 -11.85 -12.05
CA GLY A 65 40.17 -11.77 -13.33
C GLY A 65 41.57 -11.20 -13.19
N LEU A 66 41.73 -10.14 -12.38
CA LEU A 66 43.02 -9.50 -12.10
C LEU A 66 43.95 -10.43 -11.32
N THR A 67 43.45 -11.11 -10.29
CA THR A 67 44.24 -12.08 -9.52
C THR A 67 44.68 -13.26 -10.40
N CYS A 68 43.78 -13.83 -11.21
CA CYS A 68 44.14 -14.88 -12.18
C CYS A 68 45.14 -14.39 -13.23
N ARG A 69 45.12 -13.10 -13.58
CA ARG A 69 46.06 -12.49 -14.52
C ARG A 69 47.45 -12.32 -13.94
N LEU A 70 47.57 -11.94 -12.66
CA LEU A 70 48.86 -11.77 -11.99
C LEU A 70 49.63 -13.09 -11.85
N ILE A 71 48.92 -14.23 -11.90
CA ILE A 71 49.51 -15.56 -11.84
C ILE A 71 49.84 -16.04 -13.26
N PRO A 72 51.13 -16.25 -13.62
CA PRO A 72 51.51 -16.62 -14.99
C PRO A 72 50.87 -17.92 -15.49
N SER A 73 50.63 -18.90 -14.60
CA SER A 73 50.01 -20.18 -14.95
C SER A 73 48.51 -20.09 -15.27
N LEU A 74 47.83 -19.01 -14.85
CA LEU A 74 46.39 -18.80 -15.06
C LEU A 74 46.09 -17.73 -16.12
N LEU A 75 47.08 -17.25 -16.87
CA LEU A 75 46.94 -16.12 -17.80
C LEU A 75 45.80 -16.32 -18.83
N TYR A 76 45.65 -17.52 -19.38
CA TYR A 76 44.55 -17.82 -20.32
C TYR A 76 43.18 -17.81 -19.63
N ARG A 77 43.09 -18.35 -18.42
CA ARG A 77 41.85 -18.33 -17.62
C ARG A 77 41.49 -16.90 -17.19
N GLY A 78 42.49 -16.11 -16.80
CA GLY A 78 42.34 -14.68 -16.52
C GLY A 78 41.82 -13.91 -17.73
N ARG A 79 42.30 -14.21 -18.94
CA ARG A 79 41.76 -13.63 -20.19
C ARG A 79 40.28 -13.95 -20.37
N ILE A 80 39.86 -15.20 -20.14
CA ILE A 80 38.44 -15.59 -20.25
C ILE A 80 37.60 -14.83 -19.23
N ILE A 81 38.02 -14.79 -17.96
CA ILE A 81 37.28 -14.10 -16.90
C ILE A 81 37.16 -12.60 -17.21
N LEU A 82 38.23 -11.93 -17.62
CA LEU A 82 38.21 -10.51 -18.00
C LEU A 82 37.35 -10.24 -19.24
N SER A 83 37.24 -11.20 -20.17
CA SER A 83 36.34 -11.06 -21.32
C SER A 83 34.86 -11.16 -20.93
N LEU A 84 34.52 -12.01 -19.96
CA LEU A 84 33.17 -12.10 -19.40
C LEU A 84 32.84 -10.87 -18.55
N ASP A 85 33.82 -10.40 -17.78
CA ASP A 85 33.72 -9.17 -16.99
C ASP A 85 33.42 -7.94 -17.87
N PHE A 86 34.06 -7.84 -19.02
CA PHE A 86 33.73 -6.78 -20.00
C PHE A 86 32.25 -6.80 -20.43
N ILE A 87 31.66 -7.99 -20.63
CA ILE A 87 30.23 -8.11 -20.95
C ILE A 87 29.37 -7.55 -19.80
N MET A 88 29.73 -7.84 -18.55
CA MET A 88 29.03 -7.30 -17.38
C MET A 88 29.12 -5.78 -17.31
N PHE A 89 30.30 -5.19 -17.55
CA PHE A 89 30.47 -3.74 -17.65
C PHE A 89 29.70 -3.13 -18.83
N CYS A 90 29.55 -3.85 -19.96
CA CYS A 90 28.68 -3.41 -21.04
C CYS A 90 27.19 -3.42 -20.65
N LEU A 91 26.73 -4.41 -19.88
CA LEU A 91 25.36 -4.42 -19.36
C LEU A 91 25.11 -3.22 -18.44
N ARG A 92 26.12 -2.76 -17.69
CA ARG A 92 26.05 -1.53 -16.89
C ARG A 92 25.75 -0.28 -17.73
N LEU A 93 26.19 -0.22 -19.00
CA LEU A 93 25.84 0.90 -19.89
C LEU A 93 24.32 0.98 -20.13
N MET A 94 23.59 -0.13 -20.05
CA MET A 94 22.13 -0.10 -20.12
C MET A 94 21.52 0.69 -18.95
N HIS A 95 22.13 0.65 -17.77
CA HIS A 95 21.69 1.47 -16.63
C HIS A 95 21.73 2.96 -16.97
N ILE A 96 22.78 3.44 -17.64
CA ILE A 96 22.88 4.85 -18.07
C ILE A 96 21.76 5.18 -19.07
N PHE A 97 21.45 4.28 -20.01
CA PHE A 97 20.38 4.50 -20.99
C PHE A 97 18.97 4.55 -20.37
N THR A 98 18.80 4.15 -19.11
CA THR A 98 17.51 4.29 -18.40
C THR A 98 17.07 5.74 -18.23
N ILE A 99 18.02 6.69 -18.24
CA ILE A 99 17.71 8.14 -18.20
C ILE A 99 16.95 8.60 -19.45
N SER A 100 17.08 7.90 -20.57
CA SER A 100 16.44 8.31 -21.82
C SER A 100 14.94 8.08 -21.77
N LYS A 101 14.15 9.08 -22.18
CA LYS A 101 12.69 8.99 -22.26
C LYS A 101 12.20 7.90 -23.22
N THR A 102 12.99 7.56 -24.24
CA THR A 102 12.60 6.56 -25.26
C THR A 102 13.11 5.15 -24.96
N LEU A 103 14.25 5.01 -24.28
CA LEU A 103 14.87 3.72 -23.98
C LEU A 103 14.57 3.24 -22.55
N GLY A 104 14.47 4.15 -21.58
CA GLY A 104 14.19 3.82 -20.18
C GLY A 104 12.94 2.99 -19.98
N PRO A 105 11.77 3.41 -20.52
CA PRO A 105 10.55 2.61 -20.50
C PRO A 105 10.75 1.17 -21.01
N LYS A 106 11.48 1.00 -22.11
CA LYS A 106 11.74 -0.33 -22.70
C LYS A 106 12.61 -1.20 -21.78
N ILE A 107 13.62 -0.63 -21.13
CA ILE A 107 14.48 -1.35 -20.18
C ILE A 107 13.68 -1.79 -18.94
N ILE A 108 12.77 -0.94 -18.45
CA ILE A 108 11.87 -1.29 -17.33
C ILE A 108 10.95 -2.46 -17.71
N ILE A 109 10.40 -2.43 -18.92
CA ILE A 109 9.57 -3.52 -19.45
C ILE A 109 10.37 -4.83 -19.50
N VAL A 110 11.56 -4.83 -20.10
CA VAL A 110 12.45 -6.01 -20.15
C VAL A 110 12.75 -6.53 -18.74
N LYS A 111 13.07 -5.65 -17.78
CA LYS A 111 13.32 -6.03 -16.38
C LYS A 111 12.11 -6.72 -15.75
N ARG A 112 10.88 -6.29 -16.05
CA ARG A 112 9.66 -6.93 -15.53
C ARG A 112 9.38 -8.27 -16.19
N MET A 113 9.62 -8.38 -17.50
CA MET A 113 9.45 -9.60 -18.30
C MET A 113 10.45 -10.70 -17.91
N MET A 114 11.56 -10.38 -17.24
CA MET A 114 12.53 -11.39 -16.78
C MET A 114 11.91 -12.46 -15.86
N LYS A 115 10.86 -12.13 -15.11
CA LYS A 115 10.14 -13.13 -14.30
C LYS A 115 9.44 -14.17 -15.18
N ASP A 116 8.78 -13.70 -16.24
CA ASP A 116 8.10 -14.57 -17.21
C ASP A 116 9.11 -15.42 -17.98
N VAL A 117 10.26 -14.84 -18.34
CA VAL A 117 11.39 -15.55 -18.96
C VAL A 117 11.88 -16.68 -18.07
N PHE A 118 12.02 -16.46 -16.77
CA PHE A 118 12.53 -17.48 -15.86
C PHE A 118 11.60 -18.71 -15.81
N PHE A 119 10.29 -18.49 -15.68
CA PHE A 119 9.31 -19.59 -15.71
C PHE A 119 9.28 -20.29 -17.06
N PHE A 120 9.39 -19.54 -18.16
CA PHE A 120 9.45 -20.13 -19.49
C PHE A 120 10.71 -20.98 -19.70
N LEU A 121 11.88 -20.48 -19.27
CA LEU A 121 13.16 -21.18 -19.40
C LEU A 121 13.14 -22.51 -18.63
N PHE A 122 12.46 -22.57 -17.48
CA PHE A 122 12.24 -23.83 -16.76
C PHE A 122 11.45 -24.83 -17.60
N LEU A 123 10.33 -24.40 -18.19
CA LEU A 123 9.47 -25.26 -19.01
C LEU A 123 10.18 -25.72 -20.30
N LEU A 124 10.95 -24.82 -20.93
CA LEU A 124 11.81 -25.13 -22.06
C LEU A 124 12.92 -26.14 -21.68
N ALA A 125 13.57 -25.96 -20.53
CA ALA A 125 14.64 -26.84 -20.08
C ALA A 125 14.13 -28.27 -19.85
N VAL A 126 12.97 -28.45 -19.22
CA VAL A 126 12.35 -29.77 -19.03
C VAL A 126 12.09 -30.45 -20.38
N TRP A 127 11.57 -29.71 -21.35
CA TRP A 127 11.30 -30.24 -22.69
C TRP A 127 12.59 -30.63 -23.43
N VAL A 128 13.58 -29.73 -23.47
CA VAL A 128 14.87 -29.95 -24.14
C VAL A 128 15.61 -31.15 -23.56
N VAL A 129 15.66 -31.27 -22.24
CA VAL A 129 16.33 -32.40 -21.57
C VAL A 129 15.59 -33.71 -21.85
N SER A 130 14.25 -33.71 -21.80
CA SER A 130 13.45 -34.92 -22.07
C SER A 130 13.69 -35.44 -23.49
N PHE A 131 13.61 -34.56 -24.48
CA PHE A 131 13.92 -34.89 -25.87
C PHE A 131 15.38 -35.31 -26.06
N GLY A 132 16.31 -34.58 -25.45
CA GLY A 132 17.74 -34.85 -25.56
C GLY A 132 18.14 -36.22 -25.01
N VAL A 133 17.55 -36.63 -23.88
CA VAL A 133 17.77 -37.97 -23.31
C VAL A 133 17.17 -39.05 -24.21
N ALA A 134 15.94 -38.87 -24.70
CA ALA A 134 15.31 -39.83 -25.61
C ALA A 134 16.13 -39.98 -26.91
N LYS A 135 16.53 -38.87 -27.52
CA LYS A 135 17.39 -38.84 -28.72
C LYS A 135 18.72 -39.55 -28.47
N GLN A 136 19.40 -39.26 -27.36
CA GLN A 136 20.68 -39.88 -27.03
C GLN A 136 20.52 -41.39 -26.83
N ALA A 137 19.46 -41.83 -26.16
CA ALA A 137 19.19 -43.23 -25.87
C ALA A 137 18.84 -44.05 -27.14
N ILE A 138 18.16 -43.43 -28.11
CA ILE A 138 17.77 -44.09 -29.36
C ILE A 138 18.96 -44.23 -30.32
N LEU A 139 19.77 -43.17 -30.49
CA LEU A 139 20.80 -43.14 -31.53
C LEU A 139 22.15 -43.70 -31.10
N ILE A 140 22.54 -43.56 -29.82
CA ILE A 140 23.91 -43.86 -29.37
C ILE A 140 23.89 -44.97 -28.33
N HIS A 141 24.53 -46.09 -28.67
CA HIS A 141 24.69 -47.21 -27.75
C HIS A 141 25.74 -46.91 -26.67
N ASN A 142 25.36 -47.02 -25.40
CA ASN A 142 26.21 -47.06 -24.20
C ASN A 142 27.51 -46.21 -24.29
N GLU A 143 27.36 -44.89 -24.18
CA GLU A 143 28.48 -43.94 -24.06
C GLU A 143 28.86 -43.80 -22.58
N ARG A 144 30.15 -43.93 -22.24
CA ARG A 144 30.65 -43.79 -20.85
C ARG A 144 31.20 -42.40 -20.55
N ARG A 145 31.51 -41.62 -21.58
CA ARG A 145 32.11 -40.29 -21.45
C ARG A 145 31.04 -39.26 -21.05
N VAL A 146 30.97 -38.92 -19.76
CA VAL A 146 29.96 -38.00 -19.20
C VAL A 146 29.91 -36.64 -19.90
N GLU A 147 31.06 -36.09 -20.28
CA GLU A 147 31.17 -34.81 -21.01
C GLU A 147 30.45 -34.85 -22.38
N TRP A 148 30.63 -35.96 -23.11
CA TRP A 148 29.99 -36.16 -24.40
C TRP A 148 28.49 -36.45 -24.27
N ILE A 149 28.07 -37.15 -23.20
CA ILE A 149 26.65 -37.34 -22.89
C ILE A 149 25.99 -36.00 -22.60
N PHE A 150 26.58 -35.16 -21.75
CA PHE A 150 26.02 -33.86 -21.41
C PHE A 150 25.94 -32.94 -22.64
N ARG A 151 27.01 -32.90 -23.45
CA ARG A 151 27.02 -32.16 -24.71
C ARG A 151 25.99 -32.69 -25.73
N GLY A 152 25.82 -34.01 -25.81
CA GLY A 152 24.85 -34.69 -26.66
C GLY A 152 23.39 -34.42 -26.27
N VAL A 153 23.09 -34.55 -24.99
CA VAL A 153 21.74 -34.44 -24.42
C VAL A 153 21.29 -32.98 -24.34
N VAL A 154 22.11 -32.09 -23.79
CA VAL A 154 21.68 -30.71 -23.49
C VAL A 154 22.06 -29.77 -24.64
N TYR A 155 23.35 -29.69 -24.96
CA TYR A 155 23.86 -28.68 -25.88
C TYR A 155 23.37 -28.88 -27.32
N HIS A 156 23.49 -30.09 -27.87
CA HIS A 156 23.01 -30.37 -29.22
C HIS A 156 21.49 -30.26 -29.36
N SER A 157 20.73 -30.73 -28.36
CA SER A 157 19.26 -30.64 -28.39
C SER A 157 18.76 -29.20 -28.28
N TYR A 158 19.45 -28.35 -27.51
CA TYR A 158 19.19 -26.91 -27.47
C TYR A 158 19.47 -26.23 -28.82
N LEU A 159 20.62 -26.51 -29.45
CA LEU A 159 20.96 -25.96 -30.77
C LEU A 159 19.97 -26.37 -31.87
N THR A 160 19.38 -27.57 -31.74
CA THR A 160 18.37 -28.07 -32.67
C THR A 160 17.14 -27.14 -32.74
N ILE A 161 16.77 -26.45 -31.64
CA ILE A 161 15.65 -25.48 -31.64
C ILE A 161 15.92 -24.32 -32.60
N PHE A 162 17.17 -23.87 -32.69
CA PHE A 162 17.59 -22.78 -33.58
C PHE A 162 17.83 -23.24 -35.03
N GLY A 163 17.52 -24.49 -35.35
CA GLY A 163 17.70 -25.06 -36.70
C GLY A 163 19.12 -25.55 -37.00
N GLN A 164 20.01 -25.61 -36.02
CA GLN A 164 21.33 -26.23 -36.18
C GLN A 164 21.25 -27.73 -35.89
N ILE A 165 20.94 -28.50 -36.93
CA ILE A 165 20.84 -29.97 -36.85
C ILE A 165 22.25 -30.56 -37.08
N PRO A 166 22.78 -31.39 -36.18
CA PRO A 166 24.07 -32.03 -36.39
C PRO A 166 24.03 -32.98 -37.59
N ALA A 167 25.09 -32.96 -38.41
CA ALA A 167 25.17 -33.75 -39.65
C ALA A 167 25.05 -35.28 -39.44
N TYR A 168 25.37 -35.79 -38.24
CA TYR A 168 25.20 -37.20 -37.89
C TYR A 168 23.74 -37.59 -37.55
N ILE A 169 22.83 -36.62 -37.46
CA ILE A 169 21.39 -36.81 -37.19
C ILE A 169 20.57 -36.64 -38.48
N ASP A 170 21.07 -35.82 -39.42
CA ASP A 170 20.37 -35.47 -40.66
C ASP A 170 20.26 -36.66 -41.64
N GLY A 171 21.05 -37.74 -41.44
CA GLY A 171 21.05 -38.96 -42.26
C GLY A 171 21.64 -38.76 -43.67
N VAL A 172 21.23 -37.68 -44.34
CA VAL A 172 21.57 -37.33 -45.72
C VAL A 172 23.07 -37.06 -45.94
N ASN A 173 23.78 -36.56 -44.92
CA ASN A 173 25.22 -36.23 -44.99
C ASN A 173 26.07 -37.05 -43.99
N PHE A 174 25.61 -38.25 -43.62
CA PHE A 174 26.35 -39.09 -42.68
C PHE A 174 27.69 -39.57 -43.29
N ASN A 175 28.80 -39.15 -42.68
CA ASN A 175 30.14 -39.62 -43.02
C ASN A 175 30.78 -40.27 -41.80
N LEU A 176 31.22 -41.52 -41.95
CA LEU A 176 31.83 -42.31 -40.87
C LEU A 176 33.13 -41.68 -40.33
N ASP A 177 33.83 -40.88 -41.14
CA ASP A 177 35.08 -40.21 -40.77
C ASP A 177 34.89 -39.10 -39.72
N GLN A 178 33.66 -38.61 -39.55
CA GLN A 178 33.32 -37.55 -38.60
C GLN A 178 33.02 -38.10 -37.20
N CYS A 179 32.93 -39.41 -37.02
CA CYS A 179 32.59 -40.05 -35.75
C CYS A 179 33.56 -41.20 -35.41
N SER A 180 33.58 -41.61 -34.13
CA SER A 180 34.38 -42.75 -33.65
C SER A 180 33.46 -43.92 -33.28
N PRO A 181 33.62 -45.12 -33.86
CA PRO A 181 32.73 -46.26 -33.59
C PRO A 181 32.68 -46.67 -32.11
N ASN A 182 33.84 -46.72 -31.46
CA ASN A 182 33.98 -47.11 -30.04
C ASN A 182 34.18 -45.91 -29.10
N GLY A 183 34.11 -44.67 -29.60
CA GLY A 183 34.41 -43.48 -28.81
C GLY A 183 35.87 -43.40 -28.34
N THR A 184 36.79 -44.04 -29.08
CA THR A 184 38.23 -44.07 -28.78
C THR A 184 38.92 -42.74 -29.03
N ASP A 185 38.40 -41.94 -29.95
CA ASP A 185 38.92 -40.61 -30.24
C ASP A 185 38.30 -39.57 -29.27
N PRO A 186 39.10 -38.84 -28.49
CA PRO A 186 38.60 -37.82 -27.56
C PRO A 186 37.98 -36.60 -28.25
N TYR A 187 38.29 -36.36 -29.54
CA TYR A 187 37.81 -35.18 -30.28
C TYR A 187 36.59 -35.44 -31.15
N LYS A 188 36.19 -36.71 -31.36
CA LYS A 188 35.05 -37.08 -32.19
C LYS A 188 33.88 -37.63 -31.37
N PRO A 189 32.63 -37.32 -31.76
CA PRO A 189 31.45 -37.96 -31.17
C PRO A 189 31.45 -39.45 -31.48
N LYS A 190 30.77 -40.24 -30.63
CA LYS A 190 30.55 -41.65 -30.93
C LYS A 190 29.56 -41.80 -32.08
N CYS A 191 29.83 -42.73 -32.99
CA CYS A 191 28.92 -42.97 -34.11
C CYS A 191 27.56 -43.48 -33.60
N PRO A 192 26.46 -43.14 -34.28
CA PRO A 192 25.18 -43.82 -34.08
C PRO A 192 25.32 -45.33 -34.26
N GLU A 193 24.39 -46.11 -33.72
CA GLU A 193 24.37 -47.55 -33.95
C GLU A 193 24.20 -47.83 -35.45
N VAL A 194 25.16 -48.54 -36.06
CA VAL A 194 25.25 -48.77 -37.51
C VAL A 194 25.04 -50.26 -37.77
N ASP A 195 24.26 -50.60 -38.79
CA ASP A 195 24.11 -51.99 -39.22
C ASP A 195 25.40 -52.49 -39.92
N ALA A 196 25.94 -53.63 -39.45
CA ALA A 196 27.27 -54.12 -39.82
C ALA A 196 27.38 -54.47 -41.32
N THR A 197 26.26 -54.78 -41.97
CA THR A 197 26.21 -55.17 -43.39
C THR A 197 26.08 -54.00 -44.37
N ARG A 198 25.39 -52.92 -43.98
CA ARG A 198 25.06 -51.80 -44.88
C ARG A 198 25.83 -50.51 -44.59
N ARG A 199 26.53 -50.43 -43.44
CA ARG A 199 27.22 -49.22 -42.98
C ARG A 199 26.31 -47.97 -42.89
N GLU A 200 25.02 -48.22 -42.68
CA GLU A 200 23.97 -47.22 -42.50
C GLU A 200 23.46 -47.27 -41.05
N PRO A 201 22.95 -46.15 -40.49
CA PRO A 201 22.37 -46.16 -39.15
C PRO A 201 21.27 -47.22 -39.03
N ALA A 202 21.31 -48.02 -37.97
CA ALA A 202 20.34 -49.08 -37.70
C ALA A 202 18.93 -48.52 -37.43
N PHE A 203 18.85 -47.27 -36.97
CA PHE A 203 17.60 -46.58 -36.75
C PHE A 203 17.09 -45.92 -38.05
N PRO A 204 15.81 -46.10 -38.44
CA PRO A 204 15.30 -45.57 -39.69
C PRO A 204 15.36 -44.03 -39.76
N GLU A 205 15.90 -43.51 -40.85
CA GLU A 205 16.06 -42.06 -41.05
C GLU A 205 14.71 -41.32 -41.02
N TRP A 206 13.68 -41.89 -41.65
CA TRP A 206 12.33 -41.30 -41.67
C TRP A 206 11.76 -41.10 -40.26
N LEU A 207 12.10 -41.99 -39.32
CA LEU A 207 11.62 -41.90 -37.94
C LEU A 207 12.37 -40.81 -37.18
N THR A 208 13.67 -40.63 -37.45
CA THR A 208 14.47 -39.50 -36.92
C THR A 208 13.91 -38.17 -37.42
N VAL A 209 13.57 -38.09 -38.71
CA VAL A 209 12.96 -36.90 -39.31
C VAL A 209 11.59 -36.62 -38.68
N VAL A 210 10.73 -37.63 -38.51
CA VAL A 210 9.43 -37.47 -37.84
C VAL A 210 9.60 -37.00 -36.39
N LEU A 211 10.53 -37.59 -35.63
CA LEU A 211 10.79 -37.21 -34.25
C LEU A 211 11.32 -35.77 -34.15
N LEU A 212 12.18 -35.36 -35.08
CA LEU A 212 12.68 -33.99 -35.20
C LEU A 212 11.57 -33.01 -35.58
N CYS A 213 10.69 -33.37 -36.52
CA CYS A 213 9.53 -32.56 -36.90
C CYS A 213 8.58 -32.36 -35.71
N LEU A 214 8.28 -33.42 -34.95
CA LEU A 214 7.46 -33.31 -33.74
C LEU A 214 8.12 -32.42 -32.70
N TYR A 215 9.43 -32.58 -32.46
CA TYR A 215 10.18 -31.73 -31.55
C TYR A 215 10.10 -30.25 -31.94
N LEU A 216 10.41 -29.92 -33.19
CA LEU A 216 10.35 -28.55 -33.71
C LEU A 216 8.94 -27.98 -33.70
N LEU A 217 7.92 -28.80 -33.97
CA LEU A 217 6.52 -28.39 -33.87
C LEU A 217 6.19 -27.96 -32.43
N PHE A 218 6.49 -28.81 -31.45
CA PHE A 218 6.22 -28.49 -30.05
C PHE A 218 7.03 -27.29 -29.55
N THR A 219 8.32 -27.20 -29.87
CA THR A 219 9.14 -26.06 -29.42
C THR A 219 8.74 -24.76 -30.11
N ASN A 220 8.62 -24.77 -31.43
CA ASN A 220 8.49 -23.53 -32.20
C ASN A 220 7.03 -23.08 -32.35
N ILE A 221 6.08 -24.00 -32.47
CA ILE A 221 4.66 -23.64 -32.61
C ILE A 221 3.96 -23.53 -31.25
N LEU A 222 4.30 -24.35 -30.26
CA LEU A 222 3.65 -24.25 -28.95
C LEU A 222 4.45 -23.34 -28.01
N LEU A 223 5.70 -23.70 -27.69
CA LEU A 223 6.44 -23.01 -26.63
C LEU A 223 6.84 -21.57 -27.01
N LEU A 224 7.43 -21.34 -28.17
CA LEU A 224 7.82 -19.98 -28.59
C LEU A 224 6.60 -19.05 -28.74
N ASN A 225 5.49 -19.53 -29.29
CA ASN A 225 4.26 -18.73 -29.40
C ASN A 225 3.66 -18.41 -28.03
N LEU A 226 3.73 -19.34 -27.08
CA LEU A 226 3.33 -19.08 -25.70
C LEU A 226 4.24 -18.03 -25.05
N LEU A 227 5.57 -18.06 -25.28
CA LEU A 227 6.48 -17.01 -24.83
C LEU A 227 6.11 -15.65 -25.42
N ILE A 228 5.87 -15.59 -26.73
CA ILE A 228 5.46 -14.35 -27.42
C ILE A 228 4.14 -13.84 -26.84
N ALA A 229 3.18 -14.72 -26.56
CA ALA A 229 1.90 -14.35 -25.96
C ALA A 229 2.07 -13.77 -24.54
N MET A 230 2.85 -14.43 -23.67
CA MET A 230 3.15 -13.94 -22.32
C MET A 230 3.88 -12.59 -22.37
N PHE A 231 4.86 -12.47 -23.27
CA PHE A 231 5.58 -11.22 -23.48
C PHE A 231 4.68 -10.09 -23.94
N ASN A 232 3.77 -10.36 -24.89
CA ASN A 232 2.83 -9.37 -25.38
C ASN A 232 1.86 -8.92 -24.27
N TYR A 233 1.36 -9.87 -23.47
CA TYR A 233 0.50 -9.56 -22.32
C TYR A 233 1.20 -8.64 -21.30
N THR A 234 2.40 -9.02 -20.85
CA THR A 234 3.18 -8.21 -19.90
C THR A 234 3.60 -6.87 -20.52
N PHE A 235 3.96 -6.85 -21.81
CA PHE A 235 4.29 -5.62 -22.54
C PHE A 235 3.11 -4.64 -22.54
N GLN A 236 1.91 -5.09 -22.91
CA GLN A 236 0.71 -4.25 -22.93
C GLN A 236 0.36 -3.71 -21.53
N GLN A 237 0.39 -4.57 -20.50
CA GLN A 237 0.07 -4.15 -19.14
C GLN A 237 1.05 -3.11 -18.58
N VAL A 238 2.34 -3.21 -18.92
CA VAL A 238 3.34 -2.24 -18.45
C VAL A 238 3.29 -0.96 -19.28
N GLN A 239 3.12 -1.06 -20.59
CA GLN A 239 3.21 0.06 -21.54
C GLN A 239 2.33 1.25 -21.12
N GLU A 240 1.09 1.00 -20.67
CA GLU A 240 0.14 2.05 -20.27
C GLU A 240 0.61 2.90 -19.09
N CYS A 241 1.33 2.32 -18.12
CA CYS A 241 1.82 3.03 -16.94
C CYS A 241 3.32 3.39 -17.01
N THR A 242 4.01 3.09 -18.10
CA THR A 242 5.48 3.12 -18.11
C THR A 242 6.04 4.54 -17.96
N ASP A 243 5.37 5.56 -18.50
CA ASP A 243 5.82 6.95 -18.37
C ASP A 243 5.83 7.43 -16.91
N GLN A 244 4.86 6.99 -16.09
CA GLN A 244 4.83 7.30 -14.66
C GLN A 244 5.96 6.61 -13.91
N ILE A 245 6.20 5.32 -14.20
CA ILE A 245 7.29 4.55 -13.58
C ILE A 245 8.66 5.15 -13.95
N TRP A 246 8.84 5.55 -15.22
CA TRP A 246 10.07 6.20 -15.67
C TRP A 246 10.27 7.56 -14.99
N LYS A 247 9.23 8.38 -14.85
CA LYS A 247 9.30 9.65 -14.13
C LYS A 247 9.70 9.45 -12.65
N PHE A 248 9.18 8.41 -12.00
CA PHE A 248 9.55 8.07 -10.63
C PHE A 248 11.03 7.65 -10.54
N GLN A 249 11.47 6.68 -11.35
CA GLN A 249 12.86 6.22 -11.35
C GLN A 249 13.87 7.31 -11.74
N ARG A 250 13.44 8.24 -12.60
CA ARG A 250 14.26 9.39 -13.00
C ARG A 250 14.61 10.28 -11.80
N HIS A 251 13.73 10.43 -10.83
CA HIS A 251 14.01 11.22 -9.63
C HIS A 251 15.22 10.65 -8.88
N ASP A 252 15.20 9.35 -8.58
CA ASP A 252 16.25 8.67 -7.81
C ASP A 252 17.61 8.77 -8.51
N LEU A 253 17.61 8.58 -9.84
CA LEU A 253 18.83 8.72 -10.64
C LEU A 253 19.36 10.15 -10.65
N ILE A 254 18.49 11.16 -10.74
CA ILE A 254 18.89 12.57 -10.69
C ILE A 254 19.47 12.92 -9.32
N GLU A 255 18.83 12.51 -8.24
CA GLU A 255 19.31 12.73 -6.87
C GLU A 255 20.71 12.13 -6.69
N GLU A 256 20.92 10.91 -7.19
CA GLU A 256 22.21 10.24 -7.16
C GLU A 256 23.29 11.02 -7.93
N TYR A 257 23.04 11.42 -9.18
CA TYR A 257 24.02 12.16 -9.99
C TYR A 257 24.30 13.57 -9.46
N GLN A 258 23.32 14.24 -8.85
CA GLN A 258 23.51 15.54 -8.19
C GLN A 258 24.39 15.43 -6.94
N GLY A 259 24.34 14.29 -6.24
CA GLY A 259 25.18 14.00 -5.08
C GLY A 259 26.62 13.56 -5.42
N ARG A 260 26.94 13.36 -6.71
CA ARG A 260 28.28 12.95 -7.14
C ARG A 260 29.23 14.14 -7.25
N PRO A 261 30.53 13.94 -6.98
CA PRO A 261 31.58 14.87 -7.37
C PRO A 261 31.50 15.33 -8.83
N PRO A 262 31.83 16.59 -9.14
CA PRO A 262 31.78 17.10 -10.52
C PRO A 262 32.92 16.56 -11.41
N ALA A 263 33.96 15.97 -10.82
CA ALA A 263 35.10 15.46 -11.57
C ALA A 263 34.76 14.13 -12.27
N PRO A 264 35.05 13.96 -13.57
CA PRO A 264 34.85 12.68 -14.23
C PRO A 264 35.86 11.64 -13.73
N PRO A 265 35.53 10.33 -13.75
CA PRO A 265 36.55 9.27 -13.67
C PRO A 265 37.56 9.48 -14.81
N PRO A 266 38.90 9.47 -14.60
CA PRO A 266 39.69 9.01 -13.45
C PRO A 266 40.09 10.09 -12.42
N PHE A 267 39.88 11.38 -12.72
CA PHE A 267 40.29 12.49 -11.85
C PHE A 267 39.53 12.56 -10.52
N ILE A 268 38.43 11.81 -10.44
CA ILE A 268 37.59 11.65 -9.25
C ILE A 268 38.37 11.16 -8.02
N LEU A 269 39.45 10.40 -8.21
CA LEU A 269 40.33 9.92 -7.13
C LEU A 269 40.94 11.08 -6.33
N LEU A 270 41.31 12.19 -7.00
CA LEU A 270 41.85 13.37 -6.32
C LEU A 270 40.79 14.05 -5.46
N ASN A 271 39.54 14.09 -5.95
CA ASN A 271 38.45 14.66 -5.18
C ASN A 271 38.07 13.78 -3.97
N HIS A 272 38.11 12.45 -4.12
CA HIS A 272 37.96 11.53 -2.99
C HIS A 272 39.05 11.73 -1.95
N LEU A 273 40.31 11.85 -2.37
CA LEU A 273 41.42 12.12 -1.47
C LEU A 273 41.21 13.46 -0.72
N HIS A 274 40.81 14.51 -1.43
CA HIS A 274 40.50 15.80 -0.82
C HIS A 274 39.33 15.72 0.18
N LEU A 275 38.23 15.03 -0.16
CA LEU A 275 37.10 14.78 0.74
C LEU A 275 37.51 13.95 1.96
N PHE A 276 38.34 12.93 1.76
CA PHE A 276 38.86 12.08 2.82
C PHE A 276 39.74 12.88 3.80
N ILE A 277 40.67 13.70 3.28
CA ILE A 277 41.47 14.64 4.07
C ILE A 277 40.56 15.59 4.85
N LYS A 278 39.55 16.18 4.19
CA LYS A 278 38.61 17.10 4.83
C LYS A 278 37.79 16.46 5.96
N ARG A 279 37.40 15.20 5.81
CA ARG A 279 36.62 14.46 6.81
C ARG A 279 37.47 13.92 7.95
N VAL A 280 38.59 13.26 7.64
CA VAL A 280 39.41 12.54 8.63
C VAL A 280 40.37 13.49 9.34
N ILE A 281 41.04 14.37 8.60
CA ILE A 281 42.07 15.27 9.15
C ILE A 281 41.42 16.55 9.67
N LEU A 282 40.57 17.21 8.87
CA LEU A 282 39.97 18.50 9.22
C LEU A 282 38.66 18.38 10.02
N LYS A 283 38.08 17.17 10.16
CA LYS A 283 36.80 16.90 10.87
C LYS A 283 35.65 17.85 10.48
N ILE A 284 35.66 18.41 9.27
CA ILE A 284 34.61 19.33 8.83
C ILE A 284 33.38 18.49 8.46
N PRO A 285 32.21 18.73 9.07
CA PRO A 285 31.00 17.99 8.74
C PRO A 285 30.56 18.28 7.31
N THR A 286 29.95 17.29 6.67
CA THR A 286 29.40 17.42 5.32
C THR A 286 28.29 18.46 5.30
N LYS A 287 28.44 19.51 4.49
CA LYS A 287 27.32 20.40 4.17
C LYS A 287 26.36 19.61 3.28
N ARG A 288 25.17 19.27 3.79
CA ARG A 288 24.10 18.63 3.01
C ARG A 288 23.73 19.53 1.83
N HIS A 289 23.40 18.95 0.68
CA HIS A 289 23.04 19.71 -0.51
C HIS A 289 21.82 20.60 -0.21
N LYS A 290 22.04 21.92 -0.15
CA LYS A 290 20.97 22.90 0.12
C LYS A 290 19.84 22.78 -0.92
N GLN A 291 20.17 22.51 -2.18
CA GLN A 291 19.17 22.47 -3.27
C GLN A 291 18.02 21.48 -3.06
N LEU A 292 18.26 20.29 -2.51
CA LEU A 292 17.21 19.26 -2.36
C LEU A 292 16.48 19.35 -1.02
N LYS A 293 17.18 19.75 0.03
CA LYS A 293 16.62 19.89 1.39
C LYS A 293 17.00 21.24 1.95
N ASN A 294 16.06 22.18 1.80
CA ASN A 294 16.17 23.51 2.40
C ASN A 294 15.45 23.54 3.74
N LYS A 295 16.14 24.10 4.75
CA LYS A 295 15.50 24.47 6.00
C LYS A 295 14.98 25.89 5.85
N LEU A 296 13.66 26.04 5.81
CA LEU A 296 12.99 27.32 5.72
C LEU A 296 13.04 28.08 7.05
N GLU A 297 12.89 29.40 6.98
CA GLU A 297 12.65 30.21 8.16
C GLU A 297 11.22 29.97 8.67
N LYS A 298 11.01 29.98 9.99
CA LYS A 298 9.70 29.70 10.60
C LYS A 298 8.58 30.64 10.11
N ASN A 299 8.94 31.88 9.77
CA ASN A 299 7.99 32.88 9.28
C ASN A 299 7.51 32.55 7.85
N GLU A 300 8.44 32.19 6.97
CA GLU A 300 8.13 31.76 5.60
C GLU A 300 7.37 30.44 5.59
N GLU A 301 7.72 29.50 6.48
CA GLU A 301 7.03 28.23 6.65
C GLU A 301 5.57 28.43 7.06
N ALA A 302 5.30 29.31 8.03
CA ALA A 302 3.93 29.63 8.45
C ALA A 302 3.11 30.27 7.32
N ALA A 303 3.71 31.21 6.57
CA ALA A 303 3.06 31.83 5.42
C ALA A 303 2.73 30.79 4.32
N LEU A 304 3.68 29.91 3.99
CA LEU A 304 3.52 28.89 2.98
C LEU A 304 2.46 27.84 3.36
N LEU A 305 2.45 27.39 4.62
CA LEU A 305 1.42 26.48 5.13
C LEU A 305 0.03 27.13 5.13
N SER A 306 -0.08 28.41 5.51
CA SER A 306 -1.36 29.12 5.44
C SER A 306 -1.90 29.22 4.00
N TRP A 307 -1.01 29.42 3.03
CA TRP A 307 -1.35 29.47 1.61
C TRP A 307 -1.73 28.08 1.06
N GLU A 308 -1.01 27.03 1.46
CA GLU A 308 -1.35 25.64 1.13
C GLU A 308 -2.73 25.24 1.66
N ILE A 309 -3.04 25.59 2.91
CA ILE A 309 -4.36 25.32 3.52
C ILE A 309 -5.46 26.03 2.75
N TYR A 310 -5.26 27.30 2.39
CA TYR A 310 -6.22 28.06 1.57
C TYR A 310 -6.45 27.39 0.20
N LEU A 311 -5.38 27.00 -0.50
CA LEU A 311 -5.49 26.32 -1.80
C LEU A 311 -6.18 24.97 -1.69
N LYS A 312 -5.87 24.19 -0.63
CA LYS A 312 -6.51 22.92 -0.35
C LYS A 312 -8.02 23.10 -0.17
N GLU A 313 -8.46 24.09 0.60
CA GLU A 313 -9.89 24.34 0.83
C GLU A 313 -10.60 24.71 -0.47
N ASN A 314 -9.99 25.59 -1.27
CA ASN A 314 -10.54 25.98 -2.56
C ASN A 314 -10.65 24.77 -3.52
N TYR A 315 -9.62 23.92 -3.55
CA TYR A 315 -9.63 22.69 -4.33
C TYR A 315 -10.72 21.71 -3.87
N LEU A 316 -10.90 21.53 -2.55
CA LEU A 316 -11.94 20.65 -2.00
C LEU A 316 -13.34 21.15 -2.35
N GLN A 317 -13.56 22.47 -2.28
CA GLN A 317 -14.83 23.08 -2.67
C GLN A 317 -15.12 22.85 -4.16
N ASP A 318 -14.14 23.08 -5.04
CA ASP A 318 -14.26 22.82 -6.48
C ASP A 318 -14.57 21.34 -6.77
N GLN A 319 -13.89 20.43 -6.06
CA GLN A 319 -14.12 18.99 -6.21
C GLN A 319 -15.53 18.59 -5.78
N GLN A 320 -16.05 19.15 -4.68
CA GLN A 320 -17.44 18.93 -4.25
C GLN A 320 -18.45 19.46 -5.26
N ILE A 321 -18.21 20.64 -5.84
CA ILE A 321 -19.06 21.20 -6.89
C ILE A 321 -19.05 20.27 -8.11
N GLN A 322 -17.88 19.82 -8.57
CA GLN A 322 -17.79 18.88 -9.70
C GLN A 322 -18.49 17.56 -9.41
N GLN A 323 -18.37 17.03 -8.18
CA GLN A 323 -19.04 15.81 -7.77
C GLN A 323 -20.57 15.97 -7.75
N LYS A 324 -21.09 17.09 -7.22
CA LYS A 324 -22.52 17.46 -7.28
C LYS A 324 -22.99 17.72 -8.71
N GLN A 325 -22.10 18.15 -9.61
CA GLN A 325 -22.43 18.35 -11.01
C GLN A 325 -22.54 17.04 -11.81
N ARG A 326 -21.98 15.91 -11.32
CA ARG A 326 -22.09 14.63 -12.01
C ARG A 326 -23.56 14.22 -12.17
N PRO A 327 -23.99 13.81 -13.37
CA PRO A 327 -25.38 13.45 -13.62
C PRO A 327 -25.83 12.27 -12.76
N GLN A 328 -24.95 11.30 -12.49
CA GLN A 328 -25.25 10.17 -11.61
C GLN A 328 -25.60 10.64 -10.18
N GLN A 329 -24.83 11.59 -9.64
CA GLN A 329 -25.08 12.13 -8.31
C GLN A 329 -26.38 12.94 -8.26
N LYS A 330 -26.66 13.75 -9.29
CA LYS A 330 -27.93 14.51 -9.35
C LYS A 330 -29.15 13.61 -9.45
N ILE A 331 -29.07 12.50 -10.20
CA ILE A 331 -30.14 11.53 -10.29
C ILE A 331 -30.39 10.89 -8.92
N GLN A 332 -29.31 10.54 -8.20
CA GLN A 332 -29.42 10.00 -6.85
C GLN A 332 -30.03 11.01 -5.88
N ASP A 333 -29.56 12.28 -5.88
CA ASP A 333 -30.15 13.34 -5.07
C ASP A 333 -31.63 13.60 -5.40
N ILE A 334 -32.04 13.44 -6.67
CA ILE A 334 -33.46 13.54 -7.07
C ILE A 334 -34.25 12.36 -6.52
N ASN A 335 -33.72 11.13 -6.62
CA ASN A 335 -34.38 9.95 -6.06
C ASN A 335 -34.57 10.11 -4.55
N ASP A 336 -33.52 10.48 -3.81
CA ASP A 336 -33.59 10.70 -2.36
C ASP A 336 -34.62 11.79 -2.01
N LYS A 337 -34.70 12.87 -2.80
CA LYS A 337 -35.71 13.91 -2.61
C LYS A 337 -37.12 13.42 -2.91
N VAL A 338 -37.30 12.60 -3.94
CA VAL A 338 -38.60 12.00 -4.26
C VAL A 338 -39.04 11.07 -3.14
N ASP A 339 -38.15 10.24 -2.60
CA ASP A 339 -38.44 9.36 -1.47
C ASP A 339 -38.87 10.16 -0.24
N THR A 340 -38.15 11.23 0.11
CA THR A 340 -38.56 12.10 1.23
C THR A 340 -39.92 12.79 1.00
N MET A 341 -40.26 13.11 -0.25
CA MET A 341 -41.55 13.71 -0.57
C MET A 341 -42.69 12.68 -0.49
N VAL A 342 -42.43 11.43 -0.87
CA VAL A 342 -43.36 10.32 -0.71
C VAL A 342 -43.64 10.07 0.77
N ASP A 343 -42.59 10.00 1.60
CA ASP A 343 -42.73 9.82 3.06
C ASP A 343 -43.58 10.93 3.69
N LEU A 344 -43.34 12.19 3.31
CA LEU A 344 -44.13 13.32 3.80
C LEU A 344 -45.60 13.26 3.38
N LEU A 345 -45.89 12.79 2.17
CA LEU A 345 -47.26 12.61 1.68
C LEU A 345 -47.98 11.48 2.42
N GLU A 346 -47.31 10.36 2.70
CA GLU A 346 -47.87 9.28 3.51
C GLU A 346 -48.18 9.77 4.93
N MET A 347 -47.26 10.49 5.57
CA MET A 347 -47.48 11.06 6.91
C MET A 347 -48.64 12.07 6.92
N ALA A 348 -48.77 12.90 5.89
CA ALA A 348 -49.89 13.82 5.74
C ALA A 348 -51.22 13.07 5.56
N HIS A 349 -51.22 12.00 4.76
CA HIS A 349 -52.41 11.17 4.55
C HIS A 349 -52.83 10.44 5.82
N LEU A 350 -51.89 9.88 6.57
CA LEU A 350 -52.14 9.25 7.88
C LEU A 350 -52.70 10.25 8.89
N LYS A 351 -52.15 11.46 8.96
CA LYS A 351 -52.64 12.51 9.86
C LYS A 351 -54.04 12.99 9.49
N GLN A 352 -54.34 13.09 8.19
CA GLN A 352 -55.67 13.43 7.72
C GLN A 352 -56.68 12.32 8.00
N SER A 353 -56.29 11.06 7.80
CA SER A 353 -57.09 9.88 8.15
C SER A 353 -57.40 9.85 9.64
N GLY A 354 -56.40 10.03 10.51
CA GLY A 354 -56.60 10.07 11.97
C GLY A 354 -57.52 11.21 12.42
N SER A 355 -57.42 12.39 11.80
CA SER A 355 -58.36 13.49 12.09
C SER A 355 -59.78 13.18 11.64
N MET A 356 -59.95 12.51 10.50
CA MET A 356 -61.26 12.08 10.02
C MET A 356 -61.88 11.00 10.92
N GLU A 357 -61.08 10.05 11.40
CA GLU A 357 -61.49 9.04 12.38
C GLU A 357 -61.92 9.67 13.70
N GLN A 358 -61.18 10.65 14.22
CA GLN A 358 -61.58 11.39 15.43
C GLN A 358 -62.92 12.12 15.26
N ARG A 359 -63.17 12.72 14.08
CA ARG A 359 -64.47 13.36 13.79
C ARG A 359 -65.59 12.32 13.74
N LEU A 360 -65.37 11.15 13.15
CA LEU A 360 -66.33 10.05 13.14
C LEU A 360 -66.64 9.54 14.56
N ALA A 361 -65.62 9.34 15.40
CA ALA A 361 -65.80 8.95 16.79
C ALA A 361 -66.64 9.96 17.59
N SER A 362 -66.42 11.26 17.37
CA SER A 362 -67.22 12.31 18.03
C SER A 362 -68.69 12.33 17.59
N LEU A 363 -68.96 12.00 16.32
CA LEU A 363 -70.31 11.85 15.78
C LEU A 363 -71.01 10.62 16.36
N GLU A 364 -70.27 9.52 16.52
CA GLU A 364 -70.76 8.29 17.13
C GLU A 364 -71.14 8.50 18.61
N GLU A 365 -70.32 9.25 19.36
CA GLU A 365 -70.59 9.66 20.74
C GLU A 365 -71.85 10.55 20.83
N GLN A 366 -72.00 11.53 19.93
CA GLN A 366 -73.20 12.37 19.84
C GLN A 366 -74.45 11.54 19.51
N MET A 367 -74.34 10.56 18.60
CA MET A 367 -75.42 9.62 18.30
C MET A 367 -75.79 8.74 19.50
N ALA A 368 -74.80 8.28 20.27
CA ALA A 368 -75.03 7.52 21.49
C ALA A 368 -75.71 8.38 22.57
N GLN A 369 -75.29 9.63 22.74
CA GLN A 369 -75.89 10.57 23.69
C GLN A 369 -77.33 10.94 23.32
N THR A 370 -77.60 11.22 22.05
CA THR A 370 -78.96 11.45 21.55
C THR A 370 -79.85 10.21 21.71
N THR A 371 -79.31 9.02 21.48
CA THR A 371 -80.02 7.75 21.77
C THR A 371 -80.35 7.60 23.25
N ARG A 372 -79.42 7.93 24.15
CA ARG A 372 -79.66 7.91 25.61
C ARG A 372 -80.68 8.98 26.05
N ALA A 373 -80.64 10.18 25.47
CA ALA A 373 -81.59 11.24 25.75
C ALA A 373 -82.99 10.87 25.26
N LEU A 374 -83.11 10.32 24.05
CA LEU A 374 -84.37 9.76 23.53
C LEU A 374 -84.91 8.66 24.45
N HIS A 375 -84.04 7.75 24.90
CA HIS A 375 -84.43 6.71 25.85
C HIS A 375 -84.89 7.31 27.20
N TRP A 376 -84.24 8.37 27.69
CA TRP A 376 -84.65 9.08 28.91
C TRP A 376 -86.01 9.79 28.74
N ILE A 377 -86.26 10.43 27.59
CA ILE A 377 -87.55 11.06 27.27
C ILE A 377 -88.65 10.01 27.23
N VAL A 378 -88.43 8.87 26.55
CA VAL A 378 -89.38 7.75 26.53
C VAL A 378 -89.66 7.23 27.94
N LYS A 379 -88.63 7.15 28.80
CA LYS A 379 -88.78 6.74 30.20
C LYS A 379 -89.52 7.77 31.05
N ALA A 380 -89.23 9.06 30.91
CA ALA A 380 -89.89 10.14 31.66
C ALA A 380 -91.36 10.32 31.27
N LEU A 381 -91.70 10.10 29.99
CA LEU A 381 -93.09 10.06 29.51
C LEU A 381 -93.86 8.87 30.09
N ARG A 382 -93.19 7.72 30.28
CA ARG A 382 -93.77 6.57 30.98
C ARG A 382 -94.01 6.86 32.47
N ASP A 383 -93.04 7.45 33.16
CA ASP A 383 -93.10 7.66 34.61
C ASP A 383 -94.14 8.76 35.02
N ASN A 384 -94.49 9.68 34.11
CA ASN A 384 -95.52 10.72 34.33
C ASN A 384 -96.94 10.32 33.87
N GLY A 385 -97.20 9.04 33.62
CA GLY A 385 -98.55 8.53 33.32
C GLY A 385 -99.05 8.80 31.89
N PHE A 386 -98.16 9.20 30.96
CA PHE A 386 -98.47 9.35 29.53
C PHE A 386 -98.08 8.11 28.70
N GLY A 387 -97.86 6.96 29.34
CA GLY A 387 -97.66 5.67 28.68
C GLY A 387 -98.66 4.63 29.21
N SER A 388 -99.55 4.16 28.34
CA SER A 388 -100.40 2.98 28.56
C SER A 388 -99.53 1.74 28.79
N GLU A 389 -99.98 0.79 29.63
CA GLU A 389 -99.34 -0.52 29.85
C GLU A 389 -99.29 -1.42 28.60
N GLU A 390 -99.75 -0.94 27.45
CA GLU A 390 -99.76 -1.72 26.21
C GLU A 390 -98.76 -1.16 25.20
N GLY A 391 -97.60 -1.82 25.14
CA GLY A 391 -96.65 -1.68 24.05
C GLY A 391 -95.22 -1.63 24.52
N VAL A 392 -94.68 -2.77 24.99
CA VAL A 392 -93.23 -2.98 25.02
C VAL A 392 -92.71 -2.96 23.58
N PRO A 393 -91.82 -2.04 23.16
CA PRO A 393 -90.89 -2.35 22.10
C PRO A 393 -89.71 -3.05 22.76
N THR A 394 -89.57 -4.33 22.46
CA THR A 394 -88.37 -5.10 22.76
C THR A 394 -87.20 -4.41 22.05
N LEU A 395 -86.43 -3.58 22.76
CA LEU A 395 -85.16 -3.12 22.25
C LEU A 395 -84.19 -4.30 22.35
N ALA A 396 -83.88 -4.83 21.17
CA ALA A 396 -82.94 -5.89 20.92
C ALA A 396 -81.59 -5.66 21.64
N PRO A 397 -80.86 -6.74 22.00
CA PRO A 397 -79.58 -6.60 22.65
C PRO A 397 -78.56 -5.97 21.70
N GLN A 398 -78.18 -4.72 21.92
CA GLN A 398 -76.91 -4.20 21.40
C GLN A 398 -75.80 -4.55 22.39
N LYS A 399 -75.37 -5.81 22.33
CA LYS A 399 -74.06 -6.20 22.83
C LYS A 399 -73.07 -6.05 21.69
N ALA A 400 -72.69 -4.80 21.42
CA ALA A 400 -71.42 -4.53 20.76
C ALA A 400 -70.34 -4.62 21.83
N SER A 401 -69.73 -5.79 21.97
CA SER A 401 -68.38 -5.89 22.52
C SER A 401 -67.51 -6.37 21.37
N VAL A 402 -67.04 -5.40 20.59
CA VAL A 402 -65.89 -5.58 19.69
C VAL A 402 -64.69 -5.86 20.57
N GLY A 403 -64.04 -6.98 20.32
CA GLY A 403 -62.81 -7.35 20.99
C GLY A 403 -61.59 -6.61 20.45
N ARG A 404 -60.47 -6.94 21.09
CA ARG A 404 -59.08 -6.96 20.61
C ARG A 404 -58.17 -6.17 21.56
N ASP A 405 -57.56 -6.90 22.48
CA ASP A 405 -56.17 -6.68 22.89
C ASP A 405 -55.24 -7.15 21.74
N PRO A 406 -53.94 -6.80 21.71
CA PRO A 406 -53.19 -5.86 22.57
C PRO A 406 -52.35 -4.85 21.76
N GLU A 407 -51.78 -3.84 22.44
CA GLU A 407 -50.37 -3.42 22.35
C GLU A 407 -50.07 -1.91 22.43
N LEU A 408 -49.13 -1.64 23.35
CA LEU A 408 -48.16 -0.55 23.44
C LEU A 408 -48.62 0.90 23.62
N ASP A 409 -48.85 1.20 24.90
CA ASP A 409 -48.24 2.28 25.69
C ASP A 409 -47.41 3.32 24.91
N GLY A 410 -48.10 4.37 24.48
CA GLY A 410 -47.52 5.64 24.09
C GLY A 410 -47.91 6.71 25.10
N GLY A 411 -47.30 6.66 26.29
CA GLY A 411 -47.39 7.73 27.27
C GLY A 411 -46.91 9.05 26.65
N LEU A 412 -47.82 10.03 26.56
CA LEU A 412 -47.50 11.42 26.32
C LEU A 412 -46.38 11.84 27.29
N LYS A 413 -45.17 12.08 26.76
CA LYS A 413 -44.19 12.91 27.46
C LYS A 413 -44.75 14.32 27.52
N VAL A 414 -45.19 14.70 28.71
CA VAL A 414 -45.24 16.09 29.13
C VAL A 414 -43.86 16.67 28.86
N GLU A 415 -43.80 17.73 28.05
CA GLU A 415 -42.58 18.51 27.85
C GLU A 415 -42.14 19.07 29.20
N ASP A 416 -40.99 18.57 29.70
CA ASP A 416 -40.35 19.06 30.91
C ASP A 416 -39.88 20.51 30.66
N PRO A 417 -40.03 21.44 31.63
CA PRO A 417 -39.49 22.79 31.48
C PRO A 417 -37.96 22.68 31.36
N GLY A 418 -37.39 23.22 30.28
CA GLY A 418 -35.97 23.06 29.95
C GLY A 418 -35.04 23.26 31.14
N ASP A 419 -34.10 22.33 31.31
CA ASP A 419 -33.15 22.27 32.41
C ASP A 419 -32.40 23.61 32.58
N ALA A 420 -32.81 24.43 33.56
CA ALA A 420 -32.22 25.75 33.82
C ALA A 420 -30.84 25.69 34.53
N TYR A 421 -30.24 24.51 34.63
CA TYR A 421 -28.96 24.29 35.28
C TYR A 421 -27.78 24.54 34.33
N HIS A 422 -26.60 24.77 34.90
CA HIS A 422 -25.37 25.05 34.15
C HIS A 422 -24.92 23.84 33.29
N VAL A 423 -25.30 23.82 32.01
CA VAL A 423 -24.96 22.71 31.09
C VAL A 423 -23.48 22.76 30.68
N ASP A 424 -22.96 23.95 30.34
CA ASP A 424 -21.58 24.10 29.84
C ASP A 424 -20.52 23.67 30.85
N ALA A 425 -20.79 23.83 32.14
CA ALA A 425 -19.90 23.43 33.23
C ALA A 425 -19.97 21.92 33.55
N ARG A 426 -20.87 21.16 32.92
CA ARG A 426 -21.04 19.70 33.14
C ARG A 426 -20.56 18.85 31.95
N HIS A 427 -19.91 19.46 30.96
CA HIS A 427 -19.22 18.72 29.91
C HIS A 427 -18.14 17.79 30.49
N LEU A 428 -18.09 16.54 30.00
CA LEU A 428 -17.25 15.48 30.55
C LEU A 428 -15.75 15.81 30.56
N LEU A 429 -15.28 16.62 29.61
CA LEU A 429 -13.87 17.00 29.46
C LEU A 429 -13.65 18.45 29.91
N TYR A 430 -12.63 18.68 30.72
CA TYR A 430 -12.18 20.04 31.00
C TYR A 430 -11.51 20.66 29.76
N PRO A 431 -11.80 21.94 29.43
CA PRO A 431 -11.04 22.64 28.41
C PRO A 431 -9.55 22.71 28.77
N SER A 432 -8.68 22.37 27.82
CA SER A 432 -7.22 22.49 27.97
C SER A 432 -6.59 21.62 29.09
N CYS A 433 -7.28 20.58 29.55
CA CYS A 433 -6.78 19.63 30.54
C CYS A 433 -7.24 18.20 30.20
N PRO A 434 -6.37 17.18 30.35
CA PRO A 434 -6.77 15.78 30.10
C PRO A 434 -7.64 15.16 31.21
N ALA A 435 -7.91 15.87 32.31
CA ALA A 435 -8.78 15.39 33.39
C ALA A 435 -10.26 15.37 32.96
N GLN A 436 -10.98 14.34 33.39
CA GLN A 436 -12.42 14.20 33.16
C GLN A 436 -13.21 14.64 34.40
N ARG A 437 -14.37 15.26 34.19
CA ARG A 437 -15.33 15.59 35.25
C ARG A 437 -16.07 14.34 35.71
N PHE A 438 -16.50 14.32 36.97
CA PHE A 438 -17.45 13.32 37.43
C PHE A 438 -18.82 13.58 36.78
N PRO A 439 -19.51 12.56 36.22
CA PRO A 439 -20.79 12.75 35.57
C PRO A 439 -21.89 13.09 36.59
N VAL A 440 -22.56 14.24 36.40
CA VAL A 440 -23.64 14.71 37.29
C VAL A 440 -24.95 14.85 36.49
N PRO A 441 -25.92 13.93 36.70
CA PRO A 441 -27.26 14.03 36.10
C PRO A 441 -28.02 15.29 36.55
N ASN A 442 -29.00 15.75 35.77
CA ASN A 442 -29.78 16.96 36.06
C ASN A 442 -30.44 16.96 37.45
N GLU A 443 -30.98 15.82 37.87
CA GLU A 443 -31.63 15.63 39.17
C GLU A 443 -30.68 15.84 40.36
N LYS A 444 -29.36 15.71 40.14
CA LYS A 444 -28.31 15.71 41.16
C LYS A 444 -27.43 16.96 41.11
N VAL A 445 -27.86 18.01 40.39
CA VAL A 445 -27.11 19.28 40.29
C VAL A 445 -27.20 20.14 41.57
N PRO A 446 -28.36 20.28 42.24
CA PRO A 446 -28.45 21.09 43.45
C PRO A 446 -27.66 20.47 44.61
N TRP A 447 -26.95 21.31 45.38
CA TRP A 447 -26.17 20.88 46.54
C TRP A 447 -27.04 20.31 47.68
N GLU A 448 -28.33 20.67 47.72
CA GLU A 448 -29.30 20.15 48.69
C GLU A 448 -29.70 18.70 48.40
N THR A 449 -29.45 18.20 47.19
CA THR A 449 -29.81 16.84 46.79
C THR A 449 -28.71 15.84 47.15
N GLU A 450 -29.06 14.79 47.89
CA GLU A 450 -28.11 13.76 48.30
C GLU A 450 -27.54 12.99 47.08
N PHE A 451 -26.21 12.95 46.97
CA PHE A 451 -25.49 12.21 45.94
C PHE A 451 -24.36 11.35 46.53
N LEU A 452 -24.75 10.18 47.06
CA LEU A 452 -23.87 9.28 47.84
C LEU A 452 -22.61 8.80 47.12
N ILE A 453 -22.64 8.68 45.79
CA ILE A 453 -21.50 8.19 45.00
C ILE A 453 -20.63 9.34 44.45
N TYR A 454 -20.90 10.58 44.83
CA TYR A 454 -20.21 11.75 44.33
C TYR A 454 -18.75 11.76 44.79
N ASN A 455 -17.82 11.54 43.84
CA ASN A 455 -16.38 11.52 44.11
C ASN A 455 -15.61 12.17 42.95
N PRO A 456 -15.58 13.51 42.87
CA PRO A 456 -14.90 14.21 41.79
C PRO A 456 -13.37 14.16 41.94
N PRO A 457 -12.61 14.05 40.84
CA PRO A 457 -11.16 14.13 40.91
C PRO A 457 -10.71 15.55 41.29
N PHE A 458 -9.92 15.67 42.35
CA PHE A 458 -9.29 16.93 42.75
C PHE A 458 -8.16 17.29 41.79
N TYR A 459 -8.31 18.40 41.07
CA TYR A 459 -7.30 18.89 40.13
C TYR A 459 -7.22 20.42 40.14
N THR A 460 -6.01 20.97 40.05
CA THR A 460 -5.77 22.41 39.88
C THR A 460 -4.59 22.61 38.94
N ALA A 461 -4.73 23.53 37.98
CA ALA A 461 -3.69 23.81 37.00
C ALA A 461 -2.47 24.52 37.63
N ASP A 462 -1.27 24.08 37.28
CA ASP A 462 -0.02 24.72 37.73
C ASP A 462 0.17 26.07 37.02
N ARG A 463 -0.02 27.17 37.77
CA ARG A 463 0.15 28.54 37.28
C ARG A 463 1.38 29.18 37.90
N LYS A 464 2.22 29.82 37.08
CA LYS A 464 3.49 30.46 37.49
C LYS A 464 3.33 31.60 38.51
N ASN A 465 2.15 32.21 38.62
CA ASN A 465 1.87 33.35 39.50
C ASN A 465 1.25 32.90 40.85
N LYS A 466 2.03 32.21 41.69
CA LYS A 466 1.54 31.66 42.98
C LYS A 466 1.09 32.70 44.01
N GLY A 467 1.46 33.99 43.85
CA GLY A 467 1.09 35.06 44.78
C GLY A 467 -0.24 35.77 44.49
N LEU A 468 -0.90 35.45 43.37
CA LEU A 468 -2.17 36.04 42.92
C LEU A 468 -3.32 35.03 42.87
N VAL A 469 -3.05 33.78 43.25
CA VAL A 469 -3.98 32.66 43.21
C VAL A 469 -4.10 32.13 44.62
N ASP A 470 -5.30 31.68 44.99
CA ASP A 470 -5.53 31.09 46.30
C ASP A 470 -4.64 29.83 46.50
N PRO A 471 -4.16 29.57 47.72
CA PRO A 471 -3.43 28.35 48.03
C PRO A 471 -4.33 27.14 47.76
N VAL A 472 -3.77 26.10 47.15
CA VAL A 472 -4.50 24.89 46.77
C VAL A 472 -3.80 23.66 47.36
N GLY A 473 -4.58 22.75 47.95
CA GLY A 473 -4.15 21.46 48.48
C GLY A 473 -4.87 21.11 49.78
N ASP A 474 -4.79 19.84 50.21
CA ASP A 474 -5.48 19.30 51.41
C ASP A 474 -4.92 19.82 52.75
N ALA A 475 -3.93 20.72 52.72
CA ALA A 475 -3.44 21.37 53.91
C ALA A 475 -4.50 22.37 54.40
N LEU A 476 -5.16 22.10 55.53
CA LEU A 476 -6.16 23.00 56.11
C LEU A 476 -5.58 24.36 56.57
N GLU A 477 -4.28 24.43 56.86
CA GLU A 477 -3.67 25.64 57.45
C GLU A 477 -3.70 26.89 56.55
N PRO A 478 -3.41 26.84 55.23
CA PRO A 478 -3.48 28.01 54.37
C PRO A 478 -4.91 28.42 54.00
N LEU A 479 -5.82 27.44 53.85
CA LEU A 479 -7.23 27.66 53.46
C LEU A 479 -8.03 28.35 54.58
N SER A 480 -7.75 28.01 55.84
CA SER A 480 -8.39 28.63 57.02
C SER A 480 -8.09 30.12 57.22
N ARG A 481 -7.11 30.68 56.49
CA ARG A 481 -6.72 32.10 56.58
C ARG A 481 -7.49 33.00 55.61
N ILE A 482 -8.31 32.42 54.73
CA ILE A 482 -9.07 33.16 53.71
C ILE A 482 -10.40 33.64 54.29
N SER A 483 -10.73 34.92 54.11
CA SER A 483 -12.03 35.45 54.51
C SER A 483 -13.03 35.39 53.34
N TYR A 484 -13.83 34.32 53.30
CA TYR A 484 -14.92 34.14 52.32
C TYR A 484 -16.09 35.08 52.58
N ASN A 485 -16.89 35.36 51.55
CA ASN A 485 -18.04 36.29 51.59
C ASN A 485 -17.70 37.74 52.03
N ALA A 486 -16.41 38.12 51.98
CA ALA A 486 -15.91 39.45 52.30
C ALA A 486 -14.84 39.91 51.29
N VAL A 487 -14.46 41.19 51.36
CA VAL A 487 -13.29 41.70 50.63
C VAL A 487 -12.06 41.39 51.47
N ASP A 488 -11.16 40.55 50.96
CA ASP A 488 -10.00 40.05 51.70
C ASP A 488 -8.70 40.50 51.01
N GLY A 489 -8.12 41.54 51.60
CA GLY A 489 -6.93 42.21 51.09
C GLY A 489 -7.16 42.84 49.71
N ARG A 490 -6.55 42.23 48.67
CA ARG A 490 -6.64 42.69 47.27
C ARG A 490 -7.64 41.90 46.42
N LEU A 491 -8.30 40.89 46.99
CA LEU A 491 -9.24 40.00 46.30
C LEU A 491 -10.65 40.21 46.86
N ASP A 492 -11.61 40.56 46.00
CA ASP A 492 -13.03 40.58 46.37
C ASP A 492 -13.60 39.17 46.19
N ARG A 493 -13.91 38.51 47.31
CA ARG A 493 -14.42 37.13 47.32
C ARG A 493 -15.94 37.09 47.53
N ARG A 494 -16.67 38.18 47.30
CA ARG A 494 -18.14 38.21 47.40
C ARG A 494 -18.79 37.76 46.10
N SER A 495 -19.91 37.05 46.21
CA SER A 495 -20.74 36.70 45.05
C SER A 495 -21.87 37.72 44.87
N PHE A 496 -22.22 38.00 43.61
CA PHE A 496 -23.39 38.80 43.26
C PHE A 496 -24.72 38.07 43.49
N HIS A 497 -24.68 36.73 43.63
CA HIS A 497 -25.87 35.91 43.88
C HIS A 497 -26.22 35.77 45.37
N GLY A 498 -25.37 36.25 46.28
CA GLY A 498 -25.57 36.17 47.72
C GLY A 498 -24.40 35.53 48.45
N VAL A 499 -24.63 35.10 49.69
CA VAL A 499 -23.64 34.42 50.53
C VAL A 499 -23.57 32.95 50.10
N TYR A 500 -22.39 32.46 49.74
CA TYR A 500 -22.17 31.04 49.41
C TYR A 500 -21.67 30.26 50.62
N ALA A 501 -21.96 28.96 50.64
CA ALA A 501 -21.52 28.05 51.68
C ALA A 501 -20.04 27.70 51.50
N VAL A 502 -19.33 27.47 52.60
CA VAL A 502 -17.93 27.02 52.61
C VAL A 502 -17.87 25.73 53.40
N GLN A 503 -17.43 24.65 52.76
CA GLN A 503 -17.26 23.34 53.37
C GLN A 503 -15.80 22.90 53.20
N ASP A 504 -15.20 22.40 54.27
CA ASP A 504 -13.78 21.96 54.30
C ASP A 504 -12.78 23.00 53.77
N GLY A 505 -13.09 24.29 53.98
CA GLY A 505 -12.25 25.40 53.53
C GLY A 505 -12.36 25.72 52.03
N LEU A 506 -13.36 25.19 51.33
CA LEU A 506 -13.63 25.45 49.91
C LEU A 506 -15.06 25.99 49.70
N PRO A 507 -15.27 26.94 48.77
CA PRO A 507 -16.60 27.45 48.43
C PRO A 507 -17.38 26.43 47.59
N LEU A 508 -18.67 26.26 47.91
CA LEU A 508 -19.62 25.41 47.17
C LEU A 508 -20.48 26.21 46.19
#